data_AF-A0A8C7RZP7-F1
#
_entry.id   AF-A0A8C7RZP7-F1
#
_cell.length_a   1.000
_cell.length_b   1.000
_cell.length_c   1.000
_cell.angle_alpha   90.00
_cell.angle_beta   90.00
_cell.angle_gamma   90.00
#
_symmetry.space_group_name_H-M   'P 1'
#
loop_
_entity.id
_entity.type
_entity.pdbx_description
1 polymer ?
#
loop_
_entity_poly.entity_id
_entity_poly.type
_entity_poly.pdbx_seq_one_letter_code
_entity_poly.pdbx_strand_id
1 'polypeptide(L)'
;DQRFPLEEHIVRLREELDREREERNYFQLERDKIHTFWEITKRHLDERKADLRNRDREMEEAEERHQVEIKVYKQKVKHLLYEHQNSISELKGEGVVSNKLMQKEHAELENELCKGMRTLKVDIKEQELSNENLVKGLKLKNDQEITKTRNDFERQVREIEAKYEKKMQMLRQEQDLRRKTEIHEIEERKNSQINTLMKNHEKAFSDIKNYYNDITLNNLALINSLKEQMEEMKRKEERLEKDMAEVLLQNKRLTEPLQRAKEEVTELQKQLANYEKDKTSLAGAKAHLKVAGKEMKDLKWEHEVLEQRFSKVQVERDDLYKKFTQAIQEVQQKSGFKNLLLERKLGALTNTLEKKEAQLNEVLSASNLDHTALGVVTRKLEEVLDSKNIAIKDLQYELARVCKAHNDLLRTYEAKLQAFGIPMEELGFKPLESSVAGHSLGQGPAGLVSVPT
;
A
#
# COMPACT_ATOMS: atom_id res chain seq x y z
N ASP A 1 25.67 118.79 149.30
CA ASP A 1 25.41 118.80 147.84
C ASP A 1 26.65 118.46 147.04
N GLN A 2 26.45 117.83 145.86
CA GLN A 2 27.43 117.29 144.87
C GLN A 2 27.71 115.76 144.86
N ARG A 3 26.78 114.87 145.23
CA ARG A 3 26.91 113.41 144.97
C ARG A 3 25.98 112.80 143.90
N PHE A 4 24.99 113.55 143.40
CA PHE A 4 24.00 113.05 142.44
C PHE A 4 24.34 113.14 140.93
N PRO A 5 25.19 114.06 140.42
CA PRO A 5 25.41 114.16 138.95
C PRO A 5 26.50 113.23 138.37
N LEU A 6 27.24 112.48 139.18
CA LEU A 6 28.35 111.61 138.72
C LEU A 6 27.96 110.14 138.49
N GLU A 7 26.94 109.63 139.20
CA GLU A 7 26.47 108.25 139.03
C GLU A 7 25.70 108.04 137.72
N GLU A 8 24.95 109.06 137.27
CA GLU A 8 24.18 109.01 136.01
C GLU A 8 25.07 108.95 134.75
N HIS A 9 26.26 109.56 134.79
CA HIS A 9 27.20 109.57 133.67
C HIS A 9 27.93 108.22 133.51
N ILE A 10 28.20 107.52 134.61
CA ILE A 10 28.81 106.18 134.60
C ILE A 10 27.83 105.13 134.05
N VAL A 11 26.54 105.26 134.34
CA VAL A 11 25.51 104.36 133.79
C VAL A 11 25.38 104.54 132.28
N ARG A 12 25.33 105.78 131.76
CA ARG A 12 25.31 106.01 130.30
C ARG A 12 26.53 105.46 129.58
N LEU A 13 27.73 105.65 130.12
CA LEU A 13 28.95 105.11 129.51
C LEU A 13 28.99 103.58 129.53
N ARG A 14 28.38 102.93 130.53
CA ARG A 14 28.22 101.46 130.55
C ARG A 14 27.20 100.99 129.51
N GLU A 15 26.07 101.68 129.39
CA GLU A 15 25.05 101.38 128.37
C GLU A 15 25.57 101.62 126.94
N GLU A 16 26.42 102.62 126.72
CA GLU A 16 27.12 102.83 125.45
C GLU A 16 28.17 101.74 125.19
N LEU A 17 28.94 101.35 126.20
CA LEU A 17 29.91 100.26 126.06
C LEU A 17 29.24 98.92 125.76
N ASP A 18 28.09 98.62 126.38
CA ASP A 18 27.35 97.38 126.12
C ASP A 18 26.66 97.42 124.75
N ARG A 19 26.14 98.57 124.31
CA ARG A 19 25.68 98.74 122.91
C ARG A 19 26.79 98.51 121.89
N GLU A 20 27.96 99.12 122.09
CA GLU A 20 29.12 98.92 121.23
C GLU A 20 29.60 97.47 121.21
N ARG A 21 29.45 96.74 122.33
CA ARG A 21 29.74 95.29 122.39
C ARG A 21 28.70 94.46 121.64
N GLU A 22 27.42 94.78 121.78
CA GLU A 22 26.33 94.13 121.05
C GLU A 22 26.45 94.38 119.54
N GLU A 23 26.75 95.61 119.13
CA GLU A 23 27.01 95.96 117.73
C GLU A 23 28.24 95.24 117.19
N ARG A 24 29.35 95.21 117.93
CA ARG A 24 30.53 94.43 117.53
C ARG A 24 30.20 92.94 117.36
N ASN A 25 29.45 92.37 118.29
CA ASN A 25 29.05 90.96 118.25
C ASN A 25 28.13 90.70 117.03
N TYR A 26 27.15 91.58 116.80
CA TYR A 26 26.28 91.53 115.64
C TYR A 26 27.06 91.59 114.31
N PHE A 27 27.98 92.54 114.17
CA PHE A 27 28.84 92.65 112.98
C PHE A 27 29.81 91.48 112.83
N GLN A 28 30.21 90.83 113.92
CA GLN A 28 31.03 89.62 113.88
C GLN A 28 30.22 88.41 113.39
N LEU A 29 29.00 88.23 113.92
CA LEU A 29 28.06 87.21 113.45
C LEU A 29 27.68 87.40 111.97
N GLU A 30 27.39 88.63 111.54
CA GLU A 30 27.08 88.91 110.13
C GLU A 30 28.31 88.70 109.23
N ARG A 31 29.52 89.03 109.68
CA ARG A 31 30.75 88.72 108.94
C ARG A 31 30.95 87.22 108.79
N ASP A 32 30.79 86.44 109.86
CA ASP A 32 30.96 84.99 109.83
C ASP A 32 29.87 84.32 108.98
N LYS A 33 28.65 84.86 109.00
CA LYS A 33 27.54 84.45 108.12
C LYS A 33 27.83 84.76 106.65
N ILE A 34 28.34 85.96 106.34
CA ILE A 34 28.76 86.32 104.98
C ILE A 34 29.93 85.44 104.53
N HIS A 35 30.88 85.16 105.43
CA HIS A 35 32.02 84.30 105.12
C HIS A 35 31.60 82.86 104.83
N THR A 36 30.71 82.28 105.65
CA THR A 36 30.16 80.94 105.41
C THR A 36 29.34 80.87 104.12
N PHE A 37 28.50 81.88 103.82
CA PHE A 37 27.81 81.95 102.53
C PHE A 37 28.78 82.06 101.36
N TRP A 38 29.84 82.86 101.49
CA TRP A 38 30.88 82.97 100.48
C TRP A 38 31.60 81.64 100.26
N GLU A 39 31.99 80.94 101.32
CA GLU A 39 32.63 79.62 101.22
C GLU A 39 31.71 78.57 100.58
N ILE A 40 30.43 78.54 100.97
CA ILE A 40 29.42 77.64 100.37
C ILE A 40 29.23 77.96 98.89
N THR A 41 29.08 79.23 98.55
CA THR A 41 28.87 79.66 97.15
C THR A 41 30.10 79.39 96.30
N LYS A 42 31.30 79.59 96.86
CA LYS A 42 32.57 79.24 96.21
C LYS A 42 32.66 77.73 95.97
N ARG A 43 32.31 76.91 96.96
CA ARG A 43 32.27 75.45 96.83
C ARG A 43 31.28 75.00 95.76
N HIS A 44 30.05 75.52 95.78
CA HIS A 44 29.04 75.23 94.76
C HIS A 44 29.50 75.67 93.36
N LEU A 45 30.18 76.82 93.24
CA LEU A 45 30.75 77.27 91.98
C LEU A 45 31.84 76.31 91.48
N ASP A 46 32.72 75.85 92.36
CA ASP A 46 33.78 74.90 92.03
C ASP A 46 33.20 73.51 91.66
N GLU A 47 32.17 73.04 92.37
CA GLU A 47 31.40 71.83 92.03
C GLU A 47 30.73 71.95 90.66
N ARG A 48 30.05 73.07 90.37
CA ARG A 48 29.41 73.28 89.06
C ARG A 48 30.41 73.41 87.92
N LYS A 49 31.58 74.00 88.18
CA LYS A 49 32.68 74.01 87.21
C LYS A 49 33.22 72.60 86.96
N ALA A 50 33.31 71.77 87.99
CA ALA A 50 33.72 70.37 87.85
C ALA A 50 32.67 69.55 87.07
N ASP A 51 31.37 69.73 87.37
CA ASP A 51 30.26 69.12 86.63
C ASP A 51 30.31 69.49 85.14
N LEU A 52 30.49 70.77 84.82
CA LEU A 52 30.59 71.23 83.44
C LEU A 52 31.75 70.56 82.70
N ARG A 53 32.93 70.50 83.30
CA ARG A 53 34.08 69.80 82.71
C ARG A 53 33.81 68.31 82.50
N ASN A 54 33.13 67.67 83.44
CA ASN A 54 32.74 66.26 83.29
C ASN A 54 31.73 66.09 82.15
N ARG A 55 30.78 67.00 81.98
CA ARG A 55 29.82 66.96 80.87
C ARG A 55 30.47 67.20 79.52
N ASP A 56 31.41 68.15 79.43
CA ASP A 56 32.19 68.38 78.22
C ASP A 56 33.02 67.13 77.87
N ARG A 57 33.64 66.49 78.86
CA ARG A 57 34.34 65.20 78.71
C ARG A 57 33.42 64.09 78.21
N GLU A 58 32.23 63.96 78.80
CA GLU A 58 31.24 62.95 78.38
C GLU A 58 30.77 63.17 76.94
N MET A 59 30.61 64.44 76.52
CA MET A 59 30.26 64.79 75.14
C MET A 59 31.39 64.42 74.17
N GLU A 60 32.64 64.77 74.49
CA GLU A 60 33.81 64.40 73.68
C GLU A 60 33.91 62.87 73.52
N GLU A 61 33.78 62.11 74.62
CA GLU A 61 33.81 60.65 74.57
C GLU A 61 32.65 60.06 73.76
N ALA A 62 31.46 60.67 73.80
CA ALA A 62 30.33 60.25 72.99
C ALA A 62 30.55 60.52 71.50
N GLU A 63 31.13 61.66 71.14
CA GLU A 63 31.51 61.99 69.77
C GLU A 63 32.57 61.04 69.24
N GLU A 64 33.61 60.74 70.03
CA GLU A 64 34.64 59.77 69.68
C GLU A 64 34.05 58.36 69.43
N ARG A 65 33.17 57.89 70.33
CA ARG A 65 32.44 56.63 70.15
C ARG A 65 31.63 56.64 68.85
N HIS A 66 30.87 57.70 68.59
CA HIS A 66 30.07 57.81 67.38
C HIS A 66 30.93 57.82 66.10
N GLN A 67 32.07 58.50 66.11
CA GLN A 67 33.01 58.47 64.98
C GLN A 67 33.56 57.07 64.71
N VAL A 68 33.86 56.30 65.77
CA VAL A 68 34.30 54.90 65.64
C VAL A 68 33.18 54.04 65.07
N GLU A 69 31.94 54.18 65.57
CA GLU A 69 30.78 53.47 65.03
C GLU A 69 30.57 53.76 63.54
N ILE A 70 30.62 55.02 63.12
CA ILE A 70 30.52 55.40 61.70
C ILE A 70 31.61 54.69 60.86
N LYS A 71 32.85 54.62 61.36
CA LYS A 71 33.94 53.93 60.65
C LYS A 71 33.65 52.42 60.53
N VAL A 72 33.17 51.78 61.58
CA VAL A 72 32.79 50.36 61.58
C VAL A 72 31.63 50.11 60.61
N TYR A 73 30.57 50.93 60.65
CA TYR A 73 29.46 50.81 59.72
C TYR A 73 29.90 51.03 58.27
N LYS A 74 30.76 52.01 58.00
CA LYS A 74 31.33 52.24 56.66
C LYS A 74 32.14 51.03 56.18
N GLN A 75 32.91 50.38 57.05
CA GLN A 75 33.63 49.16 56.72
C GLN A 75 32.68 47.98 56.47
N LYS A 76 31.62 47.84 57.27
CA LYS A 76 30.60 46.80 57.12
C LYS A 76 29.85 46.93 55.79
N VAL A 77 29.49 48.16 55.38
CA VAL A 77 28.89 48.42 54.07
C VAL A 77 29.86 48.08 52.93
N LYS A 78 31.13 48.46 53.04
CA LYS A 78 32.14 48.10 52.01
C LYS A 78 32.31 46.59 51.87
N HIS A 79 32.35 45.87 52.98
CA HIS A 79 32.45 44.41 52.97
C HIS A 79 31.23 43.77 52.33
N LEU A 80 30.02 44.21 52.72
CA LEU A 80 28.77 43.71 52.13
C LEU A 80 28.69 43.96 50.62
N LEU A 81 29.10 45.14 50.15
CA LEU A 81 29.16 45.44 48.72
C LEU A 81 30.18 44.57 47.98
N TYR A 82 31.33 44.30 48.59
CA TYR A 82 32.35 43.43 48.01
C TYR A 82 31.88 41.96 47.96
N GLU A 83 31.24 41.46 49.03
CA GLU A 83 30.64 40.13 49.05
C GLU A 83 29.55 40.01 47.98
N HIS A 84 28.64 40.97 47.89
CA HIS A 84 27.60 40.99 46.86
C HIS A 84 28.21 40.98 45.45
N GLN A 85 29.24 41.80 45.21
CA GLN A 85 29.92 41.84 43.91
C GLN A 85 30.61 40.52 43.58
N ASN A 86 31.23 39.86 44.58
CA ASN A 86 31.83 38.55 44.42
C ASN A 86 30.77 37.48 44.12
N SER A 87 29.69 37.40 44.89
CA SER A 87 28.60 36.45 44.63
C SER A 87 27.97 36.66 43.25
N ILE A 88 27.78 37.91 42.80
CA ILE A 88 27.30 38.19 41.44
C ILE A 88 28.30 37.68 40.39
N SER A 89 29.60 37.85 40.64
CA SER A 89 30.65 37.42 39.71
C SER A 89 30.75 35.90 39.63
N GLU A 90 30.63 35.21 40.78
CA GLU A 90 30.57 33.76 40.87
C GLU A 90 29.34 33.21 40.14
N LEU A 91 28.14 33.73 40.43
CA LEU A 91 26.90 33.31 39.76
C LEU A 91 26.96 33.53 38.23
N LYS A 92 27.57 34.63 37.79
CA LYS A 92 27.79 34.86 36.35
C LYS A 92 28.78 33.86 35.77
N GLY A 93 29.86 33.54 36.48
CA GLY A 93 30.83 32.53 36.09
C GLY A 93 30.20 31.15 35.96
N GLU A 94 29.46 30.71 36.98
CA GLU A 94 28.71 29.46 37.00
C GLU A 94 27.68 29.41 35.87
N GLY A 95 26.94 30.49 35.65
CA GLY A 95 25.98 30.59 34.55
C GLY A 95 26.63 30.43 33.16
N VAL A 96 27.81 31.03 32.95
CA VAL A 96 28.57 30.88 31.70
C VAL A 96 29.08 29.45 31.53
N VAL A 97 29.60 28.82 32.59
CA VAL A 97 30.09 27.43 32.54
C VAL A 97 28.94 26.46 32.27
N SER A 98 27.83 26.60 32.98
CA SER A 98 26.62 25.80 32.80
C SER A 98 26.07 25.92 31.37
N ASN A 99 25.98 27.14 30.84
CA ASN A 99 25.50 27.35 29.47
C ASN A 99 26.45 26.72 28.43
N LYS A 100 27.77 26.83 28.61
CA LYS A 100 28.76 26.17 27.72
C LYS A 100 28.65 24.66 27.77
N LEU A 101 28.43 24.08 28.94
CA LEU A 101 28.24 22.64 29.09
C LEU A 101 26.97 22.19 28.35
N MET A 102 25.86 22.88 28.58
CA MET A 102 24.58 22.60 27.90
C MET A 102 24.71 22.72 26.38
N GLN A 103 25.39 23.76 25.86
CA GLN A 103 25.65 23.92 24.43
C GLN A 103 26.48 22.77 23.86
N LYS A 104 27.49 22.30 24.60
CA LYS A 104 28.32 21.17 24.19
C LYS A 104 27.51 19.88 24.14
N GLU A 105 26.69 19.60 25.16
CA GLU A 105 25.80 18.44 25.21
C GLU A 105 24.79 18.45 24.06
N HIS A 106 24.18 19.60 23.78
CA HIS A 106 23.29 19.76 22.63
C HIS A 106 24.01 19.49 21.30
N ALA A 107 25.21 20.04 21.11
CA ALA A 107 25.99 19.81 19.90
C ALA A 107 26.43 18.34 19.73
N GLU A 108 26.69 17.63 20.83
CA GLU A 108 26.97 16.19 20.82
C GLU A 108 25.71 15.40 20.40
N LEU A 109 24.57 15.70 21.01
CA LEU A 109 23.28 15.06 20.67
C LEU A 109 22.89 15.28 19.21
N GLU A 110 23.03 16.51 18.69
CA GLU A 110 22.77 16.83 17.28
C GLU A 110 23.69 16.05 16.34
N ASN A 111 24.96 15.90 16.70
CA ASN A 111 25.91 15.11 15.92
C ASN A 111 25.56 13.62 15.93
N GLU A 112 25.13 13.07 17.07
CA GLU A 112 24.67 11.69 17.17
C GLU A 112 23.41 11.45 16.33
N LEU A 113 22.42 12.34 16.41
CA LEU A 113 21.23 12.29 15.57
C LEU A 113 21.57 12.38 14.08
N CYS A 114 22.49 13.27 13.70
CA CYS A 114 22.96 13.38 12.31
C CYS A 114 23.67 12.11 11.84
N LYS A 115 24.46 11.45 12.69
CA LYS A 115 25.09 10.16 12.39
C LYS A 115 24.02 9.07 12.23
N GLY A 116 23.08 8.97 13.16
CA GLY A 116 21.97 8.02 13.12
C GLY A 116 21.09 8.19 11.88
N MET A 117 20.82 9.43 11.46
CA MET A 117 20.08 9.70 10.22
C MET A 117 20.85 9.23 8.99
N ARG A 118 22.19 9.43 8.95
CA ARG A 118 23.02 8.97 7.83
C ARG A 118 23.08 7.44 7.77
N THR A 119 23.25 6.76 8.90
CA THR A 119 23.26 5.28 8.94
C THR A 119 21.92 4.72 8.51
N LEU A 120 20.80 5.24 9.05
CA LEU A 120 19.47 4.81 8.67
C LEU A 120 19.21 5.01 7.16
N LYS A 121 19.70 6.11 6.58
CA LYS A 121 19.58 6.35 5.14
C LYS A 121 20.37 5.33 4.30
N VAL A 122 21.53 4.89 4.78
CA VAL A 122 22.31 3.83 4.13
C VAL A 122 21.57 2.49 4.24
N ASP A 123 21.09 2.14 5.43
CA ASP A 123 20.37 0.88 5.68
C ASP A 123 19.11 0.77 4.80
N ILE A 124 18.34 1.86 4.69
CA ILE A 124 17.18 1.93 3.78
C ILE A 124 17.62 1.68 2.34
N LYS A 125 18.73 2.28 1.91
CA LYS A 125 19.20 2.15 0.53
C LYS A 125 19.72 0.75 0.22
N GLU A 126 20.39 0.11 1.18
CA GLU A 126 20.82 -1.29 1.07
C GLU A 126 19.62 -2.24 1.01
N GLN A 127 18.59 -1.99 1.82
CA GLN A 127 17.37 -2.79 1.80
C GLN A 127 16.59 -2.62 0.48
N GLU A 128 16.50 -1.39 -0.04
CA GLU A 128 15.93 -1.13 -1.38
C GLU A 128 16.67 -1.92 -2.46
N LEU A 129 18.00 -1.89 -2.44
CA LEU A 129 18.83 -2.61 -3.42
C LEU A 129 18.68 -4.13 -3.31
N SER A 130 18.63 -4.65 -2.08
CA SER A 130 18.40 -6.07 -1.80
C SER A 130 17.03 -6.53 -2.33
N ASN A 131 15.98 -5.73 -2.08
CA ASN A 131 14.64 -5.99 -2.59
C ASN A 131 14.58 -5.95 -4.12
N GLU A 132 15.25 -4.99 -4.76
CA GLU A 132 15.34 -4.91 -6.21
C GLU A 132 16.02 -6.15 -6.81
N ASN A 133 17.10 -6.62 -6.18
CA ASN A 133 17.79 -7.84 -6.57
C ASN A 133 16.92 -9.09 -6.41
N LEU A 134 16.12 -9.17 -5.33
CA LEU A 134 15.16 -10.25 -5.12
C LEU A 134 14.10 -10.27 -6.23
N VAL A 135 13.54 -9.10 -6.56
CA VAL A 135 12.54 -8.97 -7.64
C VAL A 135 13.14 -9.35 -8.99
N LYS A 136 14.38 -8.92 -9.29
CA LYS A 136 15.11 -9.32 -10.49
C LYS A 136 15.32 -10.85 -10.54
N GLY A 137 15.70 -11.46 -9.43
CA GLY A 137 15.86 -12.91 -9.32
C GLY A 137 14.56 -13.68 -9.53
N LEU A 138 13.44 -13.20 -8.98
CA LEU A 138 12.11 -13.78 -9.19
C LEU A 138 11.65 -13.67 -10.65
N LYS A 139 11.87 -12.51 -11.28
CA LYS A 139 11.57 -12.33 -12.72
C LYS A 139 12.38 -13.29 -13.59
N LEU A 140 13.68 -13.43 -13.33
CA LEU A 140 14.53 -14.36 -14.06
C LEU A 140 14.07 -15.82 -13.90
N LYS A 141 13.67 -16.24 -12.69
CA LYS A 141 13.11 -17.58 -12.46
C LYS A 141 11.80 -17.78 -13.22
N ASN A 142 10.91 -16.81 -13.20
CA ASN A 142 9.66 -16.86 -13.95
C ASN A 142 9.91 -16.96 -15.46
N ASP A 143 10.85 -16.20 -16.01
CA ASP A 143 11.21 -16.28 -17.43
C ASP A 143 11.79 -17.66 -17.81
N GLN A 144 12.58 -18.26 -16.91
CA GLN A 144 13.08 -19.62 -17.08
C GLN A 144 11.95 -20.66 -17.05
N GLU A 145 10.98 -20.52 -16.16
CA GLU A 145 9.81 -21.41 -16.10
C GLU A 145 8.94 -21.28 -17.35
N ILE A 146 8.64 -20.06 -17.78
CA ILE A 146 7.92 -19.80 -19.04
C ILE A 146 8.64 -20.44 -20.23
N THR A 147 9.97 -20.31 -20.30
CA THR A 147 10.78 -20.91 -21.37
C THR A 147 10.71 -22.44 -21.32
N LYS A 148 10.79 -23.05 -20.13
CA LYS A 148 10.64 -24.51 -19.97
C LYS A 148 9.27 -24.98 -20.44
N THR A 149 8.20 -24.34 -19.98
CA THR A 149 6.82 -24.67 -20.37
C THR A 149 6.61 -24.51 -21.88
N ARG A 150 7.16 -23.46 -22.48
CA ARG A 150 7.12 -23.26 -23.94
C ARG A 150 7.82 -24.39 -24.69
N ASN A 151 9.02 -24.78 -24.24
CA ASN A 151 9.77 -25.89 -24.84
C ASN A 151 9.02 -27.23 -24.71
N ASP A 152 8.36 -27.47 -23.58
CA ASP A 152 7.54 -28.66 -23.37
C ASP A 152 6.34 -28.70 -24.32
N PHE A 153 5.65 -27.56 -24.52
CA PHE A 153 4.56 -27.47 -25.48
C PHE A 153 5.05 -27.62 -26.92
N GLU A 154 6.17 -27.00 -27.30
CA GLU A 154 6.75 -27.21 -28.63
C GLU A 154 7.11 -28.68 -28.87
N ARG A 155 7.66 -29.39 -27.87
CA ARG A 155 7.93 -30.82 -27.97
C ARG A 155 6.63 -31.60 -28.19
N GLN A 156 5.59 -31.34 -27.41
CA GLN A 156 4.30 -32.02 -27.55
C GLN A 156 3.67 -31.80 -28.93
N VAL A 157 3.73 -30.57 -29.46
CA VAL A 157 3.26 -30.25 -30.81
C VAL A 157 4.01 -31.06 -31.85
N ARG A 158 5.36 -31.06 -31.80
CA ARG A 158 6.19 -31.84 -32.74
C ARG A 158 5.89 -33.34 -32.68
N GLU A 159 5.68 -33.88 -31.47
CA GLU A 159 5.32 -35.30 -31.30
C GLU A 159 3.95 -35.63 -31.90
N ILE A 160 2.97 -34.73 -31.75
CA ILE A 160 1.63 -34.90 -32.32
C ILE A 160 1.71 -34.84 -33.85
N GLU A 161 2.39 -33.83 -34.40
CA GLU A 161 2.61 -33.68 -35.84
C GLU A 161 3.28 -34.93 -36.42
N ALA A 162 4.38 -35.40 -35.81
CA ALA A 162 5.08 -36.60 -36.26
C ALA A 162 4.20 -37.86 -36.22
N LYS A 163 3.35 -38.01 -35.19
CA LYS A 163 2.40 -39.12 -35.10
C LYS A 163 1.36 -39.08 -36.23
N TYR A 164 0.80 -37.91 -36.53
CA TYR A 164 -0.20 -37.77 -37.59
C TYR A 164 0.40 -37.87 -38.99
N GLU A 165 1.61 -37.35 -39.21
CA GLU A 165 2.34 -37.52 -40.46
C GLU A 165 2.60 -38.99 -40.75
N LYS A 166 3.06 -39.75 -39.74
CA LYS A 166 3.27 -41.20 -39.86
C LYS A 166 1.96 -41.93 -40.17
N LYS A 167 0.85 -41.58 -39.51
CA LYS A 167 -0.47 -42.17 -39.81
C LYS A 167 -0.92 -41.87 -41.24
N MET A 168 -0.74 -40.64 -41.71
CA MET A 168 -1.08 -40.24 -43.07
C MET A 168 -0.25 -41.02 -44.10
N GLN A 169 1.06 -41.16 -43.86
CA GLN A 169 1.95 -41.91 -44.74
C GLN A 169 1.59 -43.40 -44.80
N MET A 170 1.30 -44.02 -43.65
CA MET A 170 0.84 -45.41 -43.58
C MET A 170 -0.47 -45.62 -44.34
N LEU A 171 -1.44 -44.73 -44.18
CA LEU A 171 -2.73 -44.83 -44.88
C LEU A 171 -2.56 -44.70 -46.40
N ARG A 172 -1.69 -43.79 -46.86
CA ARG A 172 -1.36 -43.66 -48.29
C ARG A 172 -0.73 -44.95 -48.83
N GLN A 173 0.22 -45.52 -48.11
CA GLN A 173 0.87 -46.78 -48.49
C GLN A 173 -0.13 -47.95 -48.53
N GLU A 174 -1.06 -48.02 -47.58
CA GLU A 174 -2.11 -49.04 -47.54
C GLU A 174 -3.07 -48.92 -48.73
N GLN A 175 -3.53 -47.70 -49.04
CA GLN A 175 -4.38 -47.44 -50.20
C GLN A 175 -3.67 -47.74 -51.52
N ASP A 176 -2.40 -47.38 -51.65
CA ASP A 176 -1.60 -47.70 -52.83
C ASP A 176 -1.39 -49.20 -52.99
N LEU A 177 -1.15 -49.92 -51.89
CA LEU A 177 -1.03 -51.38 -51.91
C LEU A 177 -2.36 -52.01 -52.34
N ARG A 178 -3.48 -51.58 -51.75
CA ARG A 178 -4.81 -52.07 -52.10
C ARG A 178 -5.11 -51.86 -53.59
N ARG A 179 -4.83 -50.66 -54.11
CA ARG A 179 -4.97 -50.36 -55.55
C ARG A 179 -4.11 -51.29 -56.41
N LYS A 180 -2.86 -51.53 -56.03
CA LYS A 180 -1.96 -52.44 -56.76
C LYS A 180 -2.49 -53.89 -56.74
N THR A 181 -2.98 -54.36 -55.61
CA THR A 181 -3.60 -55.69 -55.48
C THR A 181 -4.85 -55.81 -56.36
N GLU A 182 -5.76 -54.83 -56.30
CA GLU A 182 -6.97 -54.81 -57.14
C GLU A 182 -6.63 -54.81 -58.64
N ILE A 183 -5.61 -54.06 -59.06
CA ILE A 183 -5.11 -54.08 -60.45
C ILE A 183 -4.60 -55.48 -60.81
N HIS A 184 -3.77 -56.08 -59.96
CA HIS A 184 -3.19 -57.40 -60.21
C HIS A 184 -4.27 -58.48 -60.33
N GLU A 185 -5.27 -58.48 -59.44
CA GLU A 185 -6.41 -59.41 -59.51
C GLU A 185 -7.23 -59.24 -60.80
N ILE A 186 -7.41 -58.00 -61.27
CA ILE A 186 -8.08 -57.72 -62.54
C ILE A 186 -7.25 -58.24 -63.72
N GLU A 187 -5.93 -58.03 -63.70
CA GLU A 187 -5.01 -58.53 -64.71
C GLU A 187 -5.00 -60.06 -64.76
N GLU A 188 -4.94 -60.75 -63.63
CA GLU A 188 -5.02 -62.21 -63.57
C GLU A 188 -6.35 -62.73 -64.12
N ARG A 189 -7.49 -62.11 -63.75
CA ARG A 189 -8.80 -62.46 -64.30
C ARG A 189 -8.86 -62.27 -65.82
N LYS A 190 -8.36 -61.15 -66.33
CA LYS A 190 -8.29 -60.87 -67.77
C LYS A 190 -7.39 -61.86 -68.50
N ASN A 191 -6.21 -62.15 -67.96
CA ASN A 191 -5.27 -63.13 -68.54
C ASN A 191 -5.86 -64.54 -68.55
N SER A 192 -6.55 -64.95 -67.49
CA SER A 192 -7.29 -66.21 -67.45
C SER A 192 -8.39 -66.28 -68.52
N GLN A 193 -9.14 -65.20 -68.71
CA GLN A 193 -10.16 -65.11 -69.75
C GLN A 193 -9.54 -65.15 -71.16
N ILE A 194 -8.43 -64.44 -71.39
CA ILE A 194 -7.67 -64.48 -72.65
C ILE A 194 -7.21 -65.93 -72.92
N ASN A 195 -6.61 -66.60 -71.94
CA ASN A 195 -6.17 -67.99 -72.08
C ASN A 195 -7.32 -68.95 -72.40
N THR A 196 -8.49 -68.75 -71.77
CA THR A 196 -9.70 -69.53 -72.06
C THR A 196 -10.19 -69.27 -73.48
N LEU A 197 -10.21 -68.01 -73.91
CA LEU A 197 -10.60 -67.62 -75.26
C LEU A 197 -9.65 -68.20 -76.31
N MET A 198 -8.33 -68.16 -76.06
CA MET A 198 -7.33 -68.79 -76.93
C MET A 198 -7.56 -70.30 -77.06
N LYS A 199 -7.79 -71.00 -75.94
CA LYS A 199 -8.11 -72.44 -75.97
C LYS A 199 -9.39 -72.75 -76.75
N ASN A 200 -10.42 -71.93 -76.57
CA ASN A 200 -11.68 -72.07 -77.31
C ASN A 200 -11.49 -71.83 -78.81
N HIS A 201 -10.71 -70.81 -79.18
CA HIS A 201 -10.35 -70.56 -80.58
C HIS A 201 -9.54 -71.71 -81.16
N GLU A 202 -8.54 -72.22 -80.46
CA GLU A 202 -7.73 -73.35 -80.92
C GLU A 202 -8.58 -74.61 -81.11
N LYS A 203 -9.51 -74.88 -80.18
CA LYS A 203 -10.50 -75.94 -80.35
C LYS A 203 -11.39 -75.70 -81.57
N ALA A 204 -11.95 -74.50 -81.73
CA ALA A 204 -12.80 -74.17 -82.88
C ALA A 204 -12.02 -74.29 -84.21
N PHE A 205 -10.76 -73.86 -84.26
CA PHE A 205 -9.89 -74.05 -85.42
C PHE A 205 -9.61 -75.54 -85.69
N SER A 206 -9.40 -76.34 -84.65
CA SER A 206 -9.26 -77.79 -84.77
C SER A 206 -10.55 -78.44 -85.28
N ASP A 207 -11.70 -78.06 -84.75
CA ASP A 207 -13.02 -78.54 -85.16
C ASP A 207 -13.31 -78.15 -86.62
N ILE A 208 -12.97 -76.91 -87.03
CA ILE A 208 -13.07 -76.45 -88.43
C ILE A 208 -12.13 -77.26 -89.33
N LYS A 209 -10.88 -77.49 -88.90
CA LYS A 209 -9.91 -78.27 -89.65
C LYS A 209 -10.39 -79.72 -89.80
N ASN A 210 -10.96 -80.30 -88.75
CA ASN A 210 -11.56 -81.63 -88.78
C ASN A 210 -12.78 -81.66 -89.70
N TYR A 211 -13.66 -80.66 -89.63
CA TYR A 211 -14.81 -80.53 -90.52
C TYR A 211 -14.39 -80.45 -91.99
N TYR A 212 -13.36 -79.65 -92.33
CA TYR A 212 -12.84 -79.59 -93.69
C TYR A 212 -12.06 -80.83 -94.10
N ASN A 213 -11.39 -81.53 -93.17
CA ASN A 213 -10.79 -82.84 -93.40
C ASN A 213 -11.85 -83.92 -93.67
N ASP A 214 -12.93 -83.93 -92.91
CA ASP A 214 -14.06 -84.83 -93.09
C ASP A 214 -14.82 -84.51 -94.37
N ILE A 215 -14.96 -83.22 -94.72
CA ILE A 215 -15.46 -82.79 -96.02
C ILE A 215 -14.49 -83.19 -97.13
N THR A 216 -13.17 -83.09 -96.97
CA THR A 216 -12.25 -83.53 -98.03
C THR A 216 -12.26 -85.03 -98.19
N LEU A 217 -12.39 -85.81 -97.11
CA LEU A 217 -12.60 -87.26 -97.16
C LEU A 217 -13.94 -87.63 -97.81
N ASN A 218 -15.04 -86.98 -97.39
CA ASN A 218 -16.35 -87.14 -98.01
C ASN A 218 -16.35 -86.67 -99.46
N ASN A 219 -15.67 -85.57 -99.79
CA ASN A 219 -15.53 -85.07 -101.15
C ASN A 219 -14.64 -85.98 -101.96
N LEU A 220 -13.65 -86.69 -101.39
CA LEU A 220 -12.88 -87.71 -102.09
C LEU A 220 -13.76 -88.92 -102.42
N ALA A 221 -14.62 -89.33 -101.47
CA ALA A 221 -15.63 -90.37 -101.68
C ALA A 221 -16.71 -89.94 -102.70
N LEU A 222 -17.14 -88.68 -102.62
CA LEU A 222 -18.07 -88.05 -103.55
C LEU A 222 -17.43 -87.81 -104.91
N ILE A 223 -16.13 -87.52 -105.02
CA ILE A 223 -15.41 -87.39 -106.31
C ILE A 223 -15.34 -88.76 -106.99
N ASN A 224 -15.21 -89.85 -106.23
CA ASN A 224 -15.32 -91.20 -106.77
C ASN A 224 -16.75 -91.49 -107.29
N SER A 225 -17.80 -91.06 -106.57
CA SER A 225 -19.19 -91.20 -107.06
C SER A 225 -19.56 -90.18 -108.16
N LEU A 226 -18.95 -89.01 -108.17
CA LEU A 226 -19.16 -87.95 -109.15
C LEU A 226 -18.36 -88.22 -110.43
N LYS A 227 -17.26 -88.97 -110.42
CA LYS A 227 -16.69 -89.51 -111.67
C LYS A 227 -17.69 -90.43 -112.40
N GLU A 228 -18.58 -91.08 -111.66
CA GLU A 228 -19.72 -91.83 -112.20
C GLU A 228 -20.85 -90.91 -112.69
N GLN A 229 -21.11 -89.80 -112.00
CA GLN A 229 -22.19 -88.85 -112.34
C GLN A 229 -21.79 -87.68 -113.27
N MET A 230 -20.49 -87.46 -113.54
CA MET A 230 -19.95 -86.38 -114.40
C MET A 230 -20.12 -86.70 -115.89
N GLU A 231 -20.33 -87.97 -116.25
CA GLU A 231 -20.94 -88.37 -117.53
C GLU A 231 -22.38 -87.84 -117.67
N GLU A 232 -23.11 -87.67 -116.55
CA GLU A 232 -24.53 -87.34 -116.54
C GLU A 232 -24.81 -85.83 -116.38
N MET A 233 -23.94 -85.09 -115.68
CA MET A 233 -24.11 -83.65 -115.37
C MET A 233 -23.51 -82.67 -116.39
N LYS A 234 -22.77 -83.14 -117.42
CA LYS A 234 -22.40 -82.33 -118.60
C LYS A 234 -23.61 -81.78 -119.37
N ARG A 235 -24.83 -82.24 -119.06
CA ARG A 235 -26.10 -81.83 -119.69
C ARG A 235 -26.82 -80.66 -119.02
N LYS A 236 -26.40 -80.16 -117.85
CA LYS A 236 -27.23 -79.20 -117.06
C LYS A 236 -26.59 -77.85 -116.73
N GLU A 237 -25.35 -77.60 -117.13
CA GLU A 237 -24.59 -76.39 -116.75
C GLU A 237 -24.98 -75.12 -117.53
N GLU A 238 -25.68 -75.23 -118.67
CA GLU A 238 -26.13 -74.07 -119.46
C GLU A 238 -27.26 -73.21 -118.82
N ARG A 239 -27.74 -73.50 -117.60
CA ARG A 239 -28.99 -72.91 -117.06
C ARG A 239 -28.88 -71.93 -115.89
N LEU A 240 -27.75 -71.76 -115.23
CA LEU A 240 -27.68 -70.98 -113.97
C LEU A 240 -26.81 -69.72 -114.04
N GLU A 241 -26.69 -69.13 -115.22
CA GLU A 241 -26.04 -67.82 -115.40
C GLU A 241 -27.00 -66.62 -115.20
N LYS A 242 -28.25 -66.85 -114.74
CA LYS A 242 -29.34 -65.84 -114.80
C LYS A 242 -29.76 -65.20 -113.46
N ASP A 243 -29.27 -65.65 -112.31
CA ASP A 243 -29.74 -65.17 -110.98
C ASP A 243 -28.91 -64.02 -110.38
N MET A 244 -27.91 -63.50 -111.11
CA MET A 244 -26.96 -62.49 -110.60
C MET A 244 -27.53 -61.06 -110.51
N ALA A 245 -28.64 -60.76 -111.19
CA ALA A 245 -29.15 -59.39 -111.33
C ALA A 245 -30.07 -58.92 -110.18
N GLU A 246 -30.71 -59.84 -109.44
CA GLU A 246 -31.71 -59.51 -108.41
C GLU A 246 -31.05 -59.06 -107.08
N VAL A 247 -29.87 -59.59 -106.78
CA VAL A 247 -29.10 -59.31 -105.56
C VAL A 247 -28.53 -57.87 -105.55
N LEU A 248 -28.23 -57.29 -106.72
CA LEU A 248 -27.66 -55.94 -106.83
C LEU A 248 -28.69 -54.82 -106.61
N LEU A 249 -29.97 -55.06 -106.88
CA LEU A 249 -31.04 -54.06 -106.72
C LEU A 249 -31.55 -53.97 -105.27
N GLN A 250 -31.57 -55.08 -104.54
CA GLN A 250 -31.94 -55.10 -103.12
C GLN A 250 -30.88 -54.41 -102.23
N ASN A 251 -29.60 -54.51 -102.59
CA ASN A 251 -28.50 -53.89 -101.84
C ASN A 251 -28.53 -52.36 -101.90
N LYS A 252 -29.01 -51.77 -103.01
CA LYS A 252 -29.17 -50.30 -103.14
C LYS A 252 -30.34 -49.71 -102.35
N ARG A 253 -31.37 -50.50 -102.02
CA ARG A 253 -32.59 -50.05 -101.32
C ARG A 253 -32.43 -49.98 -99.79
N LEU A 254 -31.44 -50.68 -99.24
CA LEU A 254 -31.21 -50.80 -97.79
C LEU A 254 -30.17 -49.82 -97.24
N THR A 255 -29.43 -49.11 -98.10
CA THR A 255 -28.33 -48.22 -97.71
C THR A 255 -28.81 -46.92 -97.04
N GLU A 256 -29.87 -46.31 -97.57
CA GLU A 256 -30.43 -45.04 -97.05
C GLU A 256 -31.12 -45.18 -95.67
N PRO A 257 -31.92 -46.23 -95.41
CA PRO A 257 -32.47 -46.49 -94.08
C PRO A 257 -31.39 -46.81 -93.05
N LEU A 258 -30.34 -47.55 -93.45
CA LEU A 258 -29.22 -47.88 -92.57
C LEU A 258 -28.39 -46.64 -92.20
N GLN A 259 -28.20 -45.71 -93.13
CA GLN A 259 -27.49 -44.46 -92.87
C GLN A 259 -28.26 -43.56 -91.89
N ARG A 260 -29.58 -43.40 -92.10
CA ARG A 260 -30.44 -42.63 -91.18
C ARG A 260 -30.48 -43.24 -89.78
N ALA A 261 -30.61 -44.56 -89.65
CA ALA A 261 -30.58 -45.23 -88.36
C ALA A 261 -29.23 -45.07 -87.63
N LYS A 262 -28.10 -45.04 -88.35
CA LYS A 262 -26.79 -44.77 -87.76
C LYS A 262 -26.66 -43.34 -87.25
N GLU A 263 -27.13 -42.35 -88.00
CA GLU A 263 -27.13 -40.95 -87.59
C GLU A 263 -28.01 -40.73 -86.34
N GLU A 264 -29.19 -41.36 -86.29
CA GLU A 264 -30.09 -41.33 -85.15
C GLU A 264 -29.46 -41.95 -83.89
N VAL A 265 -28.77 -43.08 -84.05
CA VAL A 265 -28.02 -43.72 -82.95
C VAL A 265 -26.90 -42.82 -82.43
N THR A 266 -26.17 -42.13 -83.32
CA THR A 266 -25.11 -41.20 -82.88
C THR A 266 -25.64 -39.99 -82.12
N GLU A 267 -26.78 -39.44 -82.54
CA GLU A 267 -27.41 -38.31 -81.86
C GLU A 267 -27.99 -38.73 -80.49
N LEU A 268 -28.64 -39.90 -80.41
CA LEU A 268 -29.12 -40.46 -79.14
C LEU A 268 -27.97 -40.78 -78.18
N GLN A 269 -26.83 -41.28 -78.67
CA GLN A 269 -25.64 -41.50 -77.84
C GLN A 269 -25.08 -40.19 -77.27
N LYS A 270 -25.09 -39.11 -78.07
CA LYS A 270 -24.65 -37.77 -77.63
C LYS A 270 -25.57 -37.18 -76.57
N GLN A 271 -26.90 -37.34 -76.75
CA GLN A 271 -27.88 -36.91 -75.75
C GLN A 271 -27.77 -37.70 -74.44
N LEU A 272 -27.52 -39.01 -74.53
CA LEU A 272 -27.28 -39.86 -73.36
C LEU A 272 -26.03 -39.41 -72.58
N ALA A 273 -24.92 -39.14 -73.29
CA ALA A 273 -23.68 -38.66 -72.67
C ALA A 273 -23.87 -37.30 -71.98
N ASN A 274 -24.62 -36.39 -72.58
CA ASN A 274 -24.98 -35.11 -71.95
C ASN A 274 -25.84 -35.31 -70.71
N TYR A 275 -26.83 -36.20 -70.77
CA TYR A 275 -27.68 -36.52 -69.62
C TYR A 275 -26.88 -37.13 -68.45
N GLU A 276 -25.92 -38.03 -68.73
CA GLU A 276 -25.02 -38.57 -67.70
C GLU A 276 -24.13 -37.50 -67.07
N LYS A 277 -23.62 -36.56 -67.87
CA LYS A 277 -22.88 -35.40 -67.39
C LYS A 277 -23.75 -34.51 -66.49
N ASP A 278 -24.96 -34.18 -66.90
CA ASP A 278 -25.88 -33.37 -66.10
C ASP A 278 -26.26 -34.07 -64.79
N LYS A 279 -26.44 -35.39 -64.83
CA LYS A 279 -26.71 -36.20 -63.63
C LYS A 279 -25.56 -36.16 -62.62
N THR A 280 -24.31 -36.24 -63.08
CA THR A 280 -23.13 -36.13 -62.20
C THR A 280 -22.96 -34.72 -61.64
N SER A 281 -23.15 -33.67 -62.46
CA SER A 281 -23.14 -32.28 -62.01
C SER A 281 -24.24 -31.98 -60.99
N LEU A 282 -25.45 -32.51 -61.19
CA LEU A 282 -26.56 -32.38 -60.24
C LEU A 282 -26.26 -33.07 -58.91
N ALA A 283 -25.62 -34.25 -58.94
CA ALA A 283 -25.20 -34.95 -57.73
C ALA A 283 -24.15 -34.13 -56.94
N GLY A 284 -23.18 -33.54 -57.63
CA GLY A 284 -22.20 -32.62 -57.04
C GLY A 284 -22.87 -31.40 -56.41
N ALA A 285 -23.76 -30.73 -57.13
CA ALA A 285 -24.49 -29.56 -56.63
C ALA A 285 -25.34 -29.90 -55.39
N LYS A 286 -26.01 -31.06 -55.38
CA LYS A 286 -26.77 -31.55 -54.21
C LYS A 286 -25.87 -31.82 -53.01
N ALA A 287 -24.68 -32.37 -53.22
CA ALA A 287 -23.71 -32.60 -52.15
C ALA A 287 -23.23 -31.27 -51.55
N HIS A 288 -22.88 -30.29 -52.40
CA HIS A 288 -22.49 -28.94 -51.95
C HIS A 288 -23.62 -28.24 -51.19
N LEU A 289 -24.86 -28.30 -51.69
CA LEU A 289 -26.02 -27.73 -51.01
C LEU A 289 -26.23 -28.36 -49.62
N LYS A 290 -26.02 -29.67 -49.50
CA LYS A 290 -26.13 -30.38 -48.21
C LYS A 290 -25.07 -29.92 -47.21
N VAL A 291 -23.83 -29.73 -47.66
CA VAL A 291 -22.72 -29.23 -46.82
C VAL A 291 -23.00 -27.80 -46.40
N ALA A 292 -23.28 -26.90 -47.34
CA ALA A 292 -23.61 -25.50 -47.06
C ALA A 292 -24.84 -25.36 -46.14
N GLY A 293 -25.86 -26.22 -46.32
CA GLY A 293 -27.03 -26.24 -45.45
C GLY A 293 -26.74 -26.73 -44.02
N LYS A 294 -25.72 -27.58 -43.83
CA LYS A 294 -25.24 -27.95 -42.50
C LYS A 294 -24.44 -26.81 -41.87
N GLU A 295 -23.49 -26.25 -42.60
CA GLU A 295 -22.69 -25.10 -42.14
C GLU A 295 -23.58 -23.93 -41.73
N MET A 296 -24.62 -23.61 -42.51
CA MET A 296 -25.56 -22.54 -42.17
C MET A 296 -26.35 -22.81 -40.89
N LYS A 297 -26.66 -24.08 -40.58
CA LYS A 297 -27.32 -24.44 -39.32
C LYS A 297 -26.35 -24.34 -38.14
N ASP A 298 -25.13 -24.82 -38.31
CA ASP A 298 -24.09 -24.75 -37.28
C ASP A 298 -23.76 -23.28 -36.95
N LEU A 299 -23.57 -22.43 -37.96
CA LEU A 299 -23.36 -20.98 -37.81
C LEU A 299 -24.53 -20.26 -37.13
N LYS A 300 -25.78 -20.62 -37.45
CA LYS A 300 -26.95 -20.05 -36.77
C LYS A 300 -26.97 -20.39 -35.28
N TRP A 301 -26.64 -21.63 -34.94
CA TRP A 301 -26.55 -22.06 -33.55
C TRP A 301 -25.44 -21.31 -32.79
N GLU A 302 -24.26 -21.21 -33.39
CA GLU A 302 -23.14 -20.45 -32.79
C GLU A 302 -23.50 -18.97 -32.59
N HIS A 303 -24.18 -18.36 -33.56
CA HIS A 303 -24.63 -16.98 -33.48
C HIS A 303 -25.60 -16.77 -32.31
N GLU A 304 -26.62 -17.62 -32.18
CA GLU A 304 -27.60 -17.53 -31.09
C GLU A 304 -26.95 -17.70 -29.71
N VAL A 305 -26.00 -18.63 -29.59
CA VAL A 305 -25.23 -18.81 -28.34
C VAL A 305 -24.39 -17.57 -28.03
N LEU A 306 -23.75 -16.97 -29.04
CA LEU A 306 -22.97 -15.74 -28.86
C LEU A 306 -23.85 -14.57 -28.46
N GLU A 307 -25.03 -14.43 -29.05
CA GLU A 307 -25.97 -13.36 -28.78
C GLU A 307 -26.50 -13.44 -27.34
N GLN A 308 -26.85 -14.63 -26.86
CA GLN A 308 -27.22 -14.86 -25.46
C GLN A 308 -26.08 -14.53 -24.50
N ARG A 309 -24.85 -14.94 -24.81
CA ARG A 309 -23.67 -14.61 -23.99
C ARG A 309 -23.42 -13.11 -23.97
N PHE A 310 -23.53 -12.43 -25.10
CA PHE A 310 -23.36 -10.99 -25.22
C PHE A 310 -24.39 -10.25 -24.37
N SER A 311 -25.67 -10.64 -24.47
CA SER A 311 -26.76 -10.06 -23.66
C SER A 311 -26.47 -10.19 -22.16
N LYS A 312 -26.01 -11.37 -21.71
CA LYS A 312 -25.65 -11.58 -20.31
C LYS A 312 -24.50 -10.68 -19.85
N VAL A 313 -23.43 -10.60 -20.63
CA VAL A 313 -22.26 -9.73 -20.30
C VAL A 313 -22.65 -8.26 -20.29
N GLN A 314 -23.55 -7.84 -21.17
CA GLN A 314 -24.06 -6.47 -21.19
C GLN A 314 -24.84 -6.14 -19.92
N VAL A 315 -25.71 -7.04 -19.46
CA VAL A 315 -26.43 -6.89 -18.18
C VAL A 315 -25.46 -6.84 -17.00
N GLU A 316 -24.48 -7.73 -16.95
CA GLU A 316 -23.46 -7.74 -15.88
C GLU A 316 -22.66 -6.42 -15.84
N ARG A 317 -22.28 -5.89 -17.00
CA ARG A 317 -21.61 -4.59 -17.12
C ARG A 317 -22.49 -3.46 -16.57
N ASP A 318 -23.75 -3.43 -16.99
CA ASP A 318 -24.68 -2.36 -16.61
C ASP A 318 -24.99 -2.39 -15.11
N ASP A 319 -25.16 -3.59 -14.54
CA ASP A 319 -25.31 -3.79 -13.09
C ASP A 319 -24.07 -3.37 -12.32
N LEU A 320 -22.87 -3.70 -12.81
CA LEU A 320 -21.62 -3.32 -12.17
C LEU A 320 -21.45 -1.79 -12.18
N TYR A 321 -21.78 -1.14 -13.29
CA TYR A 321 -21.74 0.30 -13.41
C TYR A 321 -22.71 0.97 -12.42
N LYS A 322 -23.94 0.45 -12.32
CA LYS A 322 -24.94 0.95 -11.37
C LYS A 322 -24.47 0.80 -9.92
N LYS A 323 -23.95 -0.37 -9.54
CA LYS A 323 -23.41 -0.63 -8.20
C LYS A 323 -22.25 0.29 -7.86
N PHE A 324 -21.36 0.52 -8.82
CA PHE A 324 -20.22 1.43 -8.66
C PHE A 324 -20.69 2.87 -8.39
N THR A 325 -21.63 3.38 -9.18
CA THR A 325 -22.19 4.72 -8.96
C THR A 325 -22.89 4.83 -7.60
N GLN A 326 -23.65 3.82 -7.19
CA GLN A 326 -24.30 3.78 -5.88
C GLN A 326 -23.27 3.80 -4.74
N ALA A 327 -22.22 2.97 -4.81
CA ALA A 327 -21.18 2.93 -3.79
C ALA A 327 -20.46 4.28 -3.64
N ILE A 328 -20.17 4.97 -4.76
CA ILE A 328 -19.59 6.33 -4.71
C ILE A 328 -20.52 7.30 -4.00
N GLN A 329 -21.81 7.31 -4.36
CA GLN A 329 -22.80 8.20 -3.74
C GLN A 329 -22.94 7.93 -2.24
N GLU A 330 -22.96 6.65 -1.82
CA GLU A 330 -23.03 6.29 -0.40
C GLU A 330 -21.79 6.77 0.38
N VAL A 331 -20.59 6.57 -0.16
CA VAL A 331 -19.35 7.05 0.49
C VAL A 331 -19.35 8.57 0.58
N GLN A 332 -19.75 9.26 -0.49
CA GLN A 332 -19.83 10.72 -0.50
C GLN A 332 -20.87 11.24 0.49
N GLN A 333 -22.04 10.59 0.60
CA GLN A 333 -23.07 10.94 1.58
C GLN A 333 -22.59 10.71 3.02
N LYS A 334 -21.95 9.57 3.32
CA LYS A 334 -21.43 9.27 4.66
C LYS A 334 -20.32 10.26 5.07
N SER A 335 -19.40 10.55 4.17
CA SER A 335 -18.35 11.55 4.38
C SER A 335 -18.94 12.95 4.57
N GLY A 336 -19.90 13.32 3.71
CA GLY A 336 -20.61 14.60 3.80
C GLY A 336 -21.36 14.77 5.13
N PHE A 337 -22.04 13.73 5.61
CA PHE A 337 -22.71 13.77 6.91
C PHE A 337 -21.73 13.90 8.08
N LYS A 338 -20.60 13.18 8.02
CA LYS A 338 -19.54 13.30 9.04
C LYS A 338 -18.95 14.72 9.06
N ASN A 339 -18.68 15.30 7.89
CA ASN A 339 -18.18 16.67 7.77
C ASN A 339 -19.18 17.68 8.31
N LEU A 340 -20.46 17.57 7.93
CA LEU A 340 -21.51 18.45 8.44
C LEU A 340 -21.66 18.37 9.97
N LEU A 341 -21.54 17.16 10.54
CA LEU A 341 -21.58 16.97 11.99
C LEU A 341 -20.38 17.63 12.68
N LEU A 342 -19.18 17.48 12.10
CA LEU A 342 -17.96 18.12 12.62
C LEU A 342 -18.04 19.64 12.52
N GLU A 343 -18.53 20.19 11.42
CA GLU A 343 -18.76 21.63 11.24
C GLU A 343 -19.74 22.18 12.28
N ARG A 344 -20.87 21.49 12.51
CA ARG A 344 -21.83 21.88 13.56
C ARG A 344 -21.22 21.83 14.95
N LYS A 345 -20.44 20.78 15.26
CA LYS A 345 -19.76 20.66 16.55
C LYS A 345 -18.72 21.77 16.73
N LEU A 346 -17.96 22.07 15.68
CA LEU A 346 -16.97 23.15 15.68
C LEU A 346 -17.67 24.50 15.89
N GLY A 347 -18.72 24.82 15.14
CA GLY A 347 -19.49 26.04 15.33
C GLY A 347 -20.10 26.18 16.73
N ALA A 348 -20.62 25.08 17.30
CA ALA A 348 -21.13 25.08 18.68
C ALA A 348 -20.01 25.34 19.72
N LEU A 349 -18.83 24.74 19.52
CA LEU A 349 -17.66 24.97 20.38
C LEU A 349 -17.13 26.40 20.24
N THR A 350 -17.05 26.95 19.03
CA THR A 350 -16.68 28.35 18.76
C THR A 350 -17.64 29.31 19.44
N ASN A 351 -18.96 29.12 19.29
CA ASN A 351 -19.96 29.94 19.97
C ASN A 351 -19.83 29.87 21.50
N THR A 352 -19.44 28.71 22.03
CA THR A 352 -19.20 28.54 23.47
C THR A 352 -17.94 29.28 23.91
N LEU A 353 -16.87 29.22 23.12
CA LEU A 353 -15.63 29.94 23.35
C LEU A 353 -15.87 31.46 23.35
N GLU A 354 -16.53 32.00 22.32
CA GLU A 354 -16.86 33.42 22.20
C GLU A 354 -17.68 33.92 23.40
N LYS A 355 -18.68 33.14 23.85
CA LYS A 355 -19.45 33.47 25.07
C LYS A 355 -18.57 33.48 26.31
N LYS A 356 -17.63 32.55 26.44
CA LYS A 356 -16.72 32.46 27.59
C LYS A 356 -15.70 33.59 27.59
N GLU A 357 -15.18 33.97 26.43
CA GLU A 357 -14.30 35.12 26.27
C GLU A 357 -15.03 36.43 26.60
N ALA A 358 -16.27 36.61 26.13
CA ALA A 358 -17.08 37.78 26.47
C ALA A 358 -17.35 37.87 27.98
N GLN A 359 -17.74 36.75 28.62
CA GLN A 359 -17.92 36.67 30.07
C GLN A 359 -16.62 36.99 30.83
N LEU A 360 -15.49 36.46 30.36
CA LEU A 360 -14.19 36.72 30.97
C LEU A 360 -13.83 38.21 30.87
N ASN A 361 -13.97 38.81 29.68
CA ASN A 361 -13.68 40.22 29.45
C ASN A 361 -14.57 41.14 30.32
N GLU A 362 -15.85 40.81 30.47
CA GLU A 362 -16.76 41.54 31.35
C GLU A 362 -16.28 41.49 32.81
N VAL A 363 -15.97 40.30 33.33
CA VAL A 363 -15.45 40.12 34.71
C VAL A 363 -14.13 40.87 34.91
N LEU A 364 -13.21 40.79 33.95
CA LEU A 364 -11.92 41.49 34.01
C LEU A 364 -12.10 43.00 34.04
N SER A 365 -13.03 43.54 33.24
CA SER A 365 -13.34 44.97 33.22
C SER A 365 -14.02 45.46 34.50
N ALA A 366 -14.91 44.67 35.10
CA ALA A 366 -15.63 45.03 36.33
C ALA A 366 -14.73 44.98 37.58
N SER A 367 -13.68 44.14 37.57
CA SER A 367 -12.87 43.86 38.75
C SER A 367 -11.76 44.88 39.01
N ASN A 368 -11.48 45.82 38.08
CA ASN A 368 -10.42 46.84 38.19
C ASN A 368 -9.08 46.30 38.73
N LEU A 369 -8.73 45.07 38.33
CA LEU A 369 -7.51 44.39 38.79
C LEU A 369 -6.28 45.00 38.12
N ASP A 370 -5.14 45.00 38.82
CA ASP A 370 -3.86 45.38 38.22
C ASP A 370 -3.54 44.43 37.05
N HIS A 371 -3.46 45.02 35.85
CA HIS A 371 -3.26 44.31 34.60
C HIS A 371 -1.94 43.53 34.58
N THR A 372 -0.93 44.03 35.30
CA THR A 372 0.41 43.40 35.38
C THR A 372 0.37 42.13 36.24
N ALA A 373 -0.23 42.21 37.43
CA ALA A 373 -0.40 41.05 38.31
C ALA A 373 -1.31 39.98 37.70
N LEU A 374 -2.39 40.38 37.02
CA LEU A 374 -3.30 39.47 36.32
C LEU A 374 -2.59 38.70 35.20
N GLY A 375 -1.80 39.39 34.36
CA GLY A 375 -1.05 38.74 33.28
C GLY A 375 -0.07 37.68 33.78
N VAL A 376 0.59 37.93 34.93
CA VAL A 376 1.49 36.96 35.56
C VAL A 376 0.73 35.72 36.07
N VAL A 377 -0.43 35.92 36.70
CA VAL A 377 -1.26 34.80 37.20
C VAL A 377 -1.84 33.98 36.05
N THR A 378 -2.36 34.63 35.01
CA THR A 378 -2.89 33.96 33.81
C THR A 378 -1.83 33.12 33.12
N ARG A 379 -0.64 33.70 32.87
CA ARG A 379 0.46 32.96 32.25
C ARG A 379 0.91 31.76 33.08
N LYS A 380 1.00 31.91 34.40
CA LYS A 380 1.36 30.80 35.30
C LYS A 380 0.29 29.71 35.29
N LEU A 381 -0.99 30.07 35.17
CA LEU A 381 -2.08 29.11 35.04
C LEU A 381 -2.04 28.39 33.69
N GLU A 382 -1.77 29.09 32.60
CA GLU A 382 -1.56 28.51 31.26
C GLU A 382 -0.40 27.51 31.26
N GLU A 383 0.75 27.88 31.83
CA GLU A 383 1.92 26.98 31.94
C GLU A 383 1.58 25.70 32.73
N VAL A 384 0.78 25.81 33.79
CA VAL A 384 0.31 24.64 34.57
C VAL A 384 -0.67 23.80 33.74
N LEU A 385 -1.62 24.41 33.04
CA LEU A 385 -2.58 23.70 32.19
C LEU A 385 -1.88 22.96 31.05
N ASP A 386 -0.91 23.59 30.40
CA ASP A 386 -0.10 22.99 29.34
C ASP A 386 0.73 21.82 29.87
N SER A 387 1.40 21.99 31.01
CA SER A 387 2.13 20.90 31.67
C SER A 387 1.21 19.71 31.99
N LYS A 388 0.00 19.96 32.50
CA LYS A 388 -0.99 18.91 32.78
C LYS A 388 -1.50 18.25 31.50
N ASN A 389 -1.76 19.01 30.43
CA ASN A 389 -2.20 18.48 29.14
C ASN A 389 -1.13 17.59 28.50
N ILE A 390 0.15 17.99 28.60
CA ILE A 390 1.27 17.16 28.15
C ILE A 390 1.33 15.87 28.96
N ALA A 391 1.27 15.96 30.29
CA ALA A 391 1.27 14.77 31.14
C ALA A 391 0.10 13.81 30.85
N ILE A 392 -1.10 14.34 30.54
CA ILE A 392 -2.25 13.52 30.12
C ILE A 392 -1.94 12.78 28.82
N LYS A 393 -1.38 13.47 27.82
CA LYS A 393 -1.01 12.86 26.53
C LYS A 393 0.06 11.78 26.71
N ASP A 394 1.08 12.06 27.52
CA ASP A 394 2.17 11.12 27.80
C ASP A 394 1.63 9.87 28.52
N LEU A 395 0.76 10.04 29.52
CA LEU A 395 0.14 8.93 30.23
C LEU A 395 -0.78 8.10 29.33
N GLN A 396 -1.53 8.74 28.43
CA GLN A 396 -2.35 8.05 27.44
C GLN A 396 -1.49 7.23 26.46
N TYR A 397 -0.37 7.81 26.02
CA TYR A 397 0.59 7.10 25.17
C TYR A 397 1.23 5.92 25.91
N GLU A 398 1.65 6.11 27.15
CA GLU A 398 2.22 5.04 27.98
C GLU A 398 1.22 3.92 28.24
N LEU A 399 -0.04 4.25 28.52
CA LEU A 399 -1.10 3.25 28.64
C LEU A 399 -1.27 2.46 27.33
N ALA A 400 -1.31 3.13 26.18
CA ALA A 400 -1.39 2.48 24.89
C ALA A 400 -0.17 1.57 24.62
N ARG A 401 1.03 2.00 25.03
CA ARG A 401 2.27 1.24 24.95
C ARG A 401 2.25 -0.04 25.76
N VAL A 402 1.81 0.06 27.01
CA VAL A 402 1.70 -1.09 27.90
C VAL A 402 0.61 -2.05 27.43
N CYS A 403 -0.57 -1.56 27.02
CA CYS A 403 -1.63 -2.40 26.48
C CYS A 403 -1.18 -3.14 25.20
N LYS A 404 -0.43 -2.46 24.32
CA LYS A 404 0.13 -3.09 23.13
C LYS A 404 1.16 -4.17 23.50
N ALA A 405 2.12 -3.86 24.37
CA ALA A 405 3.13 -4.80 24.81
C ALA A 405 2.51 -6.05 25.46
N HIS A 406 1.45 -5.88 26.26
CA HIS A 406 0.66 -6.97 26.82
C HIS A 406 0.03 -7.86 25.73
N ASN A 407 -0.63 -7.27 24.74
CA ASN A 407 -1.27 -8.02 23.65
C ASN A 407 -0.24 -8.72 22.74
N ASP A 408 0.91 -8.09 22.46
CA ASP A 408 2.01 -8.71 21.71
C ASP A 408 2.64 -9.87 22.48
N LEU A 409 2.78 -9.72 23.81
CA LEU A 409 3.26 -10.78 24.68
C LEU A 409 2.29 -11.97 24.70
N LEU A 410 0.99 -11.73 24.79
CA LEU A 410 -0.03 -12.77 24.66
C LEU A 410 0.16 -13.54 23.35
N ARG A 411 0.20 -12.86 22.20
CA ARG A 411 0.39 -13.50 20.89
C ARG A 411 1.69 -14.32 20.78
N THR A 412 2.78 -13.84 21.37
CA THR A 412 4.05 -14.58 21.37
C THR A 412 3.99 -15.85 22.24
N TYR A 413 3.30 -15.80 23.38
CA TYR A 413 3.03 -16.99 24.18
C TYR A 413 2.13 -17.98 23.44
N GLU A 414 1.06 -17.52 22.80
CA GLU A 414 0.17 -18.37 21.98
C GLU A 414 0.97 -19.09 20.89
N ALA A 415 1.80 -18.35 20.13
CA ALA A 415 2.64 -18.92 19.08
C ALA A 415 3.67 -19.92 19.64
N LYS A 416 4.22 -19.69 20.84
CA LYS A 416 5.15 -20.62 21.49
C LYS A 416 4.46 -21.88 21.99
N LEU A 417 3.29 -21.77 22.62
CA LEU A 417 2.51 -22.92 23.08
C LEU A 417 2.13 -23.82 21.89
N GLN A 418 1.67 -23.20 20.80
CA GLN A 418 1.38 -23.91 19.56
C GLN A 418 2.62 -24.60 18.98
N ALA A 419 3.79 -23.96 19.02
CA ALA A 419 5.05 -24.56 18.56
C ALA A 419 5.50 -25.78 19.40
N PHE A 420 5.13 -25.83 20.68
CA PHE A 420 5.37 -26.99 21.55
C PHE A 420 4.24 -28.03 21.50
N GLY A 421 3.23 -27.83 20.63
CA GLY A 421 2.12 -28.75 20.44
C GLY A 421 1.08 -28.70 21.57
N ILE A 422 1.04 -27.62 22.35
CA ILE A 422 0.05 -27.40 23.41
C ILE A 422 -1.10 -26.55 22.81
N PRO A 423 -2.31 -27.11 22.62
CA PRO A 423 -3.47 -26.37 22.14
C PRO A 423 -3.89 -25.30 23.16
N MET A 424 -4.35 -24.15 22.64
CA MET A 424 -4.81 -23.03 23.48
C MET A 424 -6.03 -23.39 24.35
N GLU A 425 -6.78 -24.42 23.95
CA GLU A 425 -7.93 -24.96 24.66
C GLU A 425 -7.54 -25.67 25.97
N GLU A 426 -6.28 -26.10 26.12
CA GLU A 426 -5.79 -26.82 27.31
C GLU A 426 -5.38 -25.89 28.47
N LEU A 427 -5.31 -24.56 28.25
CA LEU A 427 -4.93 -23.58 29.27
C LEU A 427 -5.97 -23.41 30.39
N GLY A 428 -7.25 -23.76 30.14
CA GLY A 428 -8.34 -23.63 31.12
C GLY A 428 -8.80 -22.20 31.44
N PHE A 429 -8.21 -21.18 30.81
CA PHE A 429 -8.65 -19.78 30.88
C PHE A 429 -8.43 -19.06 29.55
N LYS A 430 -9.20 -17.99 29.30
CA LYS A 430 -9.02 -17.12 28.14
C LYS A 430 -8.35 -15.81 28.58
N PRO A 431 -7.14 -15.48 28.10
CA PRO A 431 -6.50 -14.21 28.42
C PRO A 431 -7.37 -13.04 27.97
N LEU A 432 -7.47 -12.01 28.81
CA LEU A 432 -8.16 -10.76 28.45
C LEU A 432 -7.21 -9.87 27.65
N GLU A 433 -7.57 -9.56 26.41
CA GLU A 433 -6.86 -8.55 25.63
C GLU A 433 -7.11 -7.16 26.23
N SER A 434 -6.02 -6.40 26.42
CA SER A 434 -6.11 -5.05 26.94
C SER A 434 -6.57 -4.11 25.82
N SER A 435 -7.69 -3.42 26.03
CA SER A 435 -8.24 -2.41 25.10
C SER A 435 -8.18 -1.03 25.74
N VAL A 436 -7.70 -0.04 24.99
CA VAL A 436 -7.80 1.37 25.38
C VAL A 436 -9.15 1.89 24.88
N ALA A 437 -10.01 2.37 25.79
CA ALA A 437 -11.35 2.83 25.46
C ALA A 437 -11.32 3.85 24.29
N GLY A 438 -12.03 3.53 23.21
CA GLY A 438 -12.18 4.40 22.04
C GLY A 438 -11.02 4.41 21.04
N HIS A 439 -9.96 3.62 21.23
CA HIS A 439 -8.77 3.64 20.36
C HIS A 439 -8.37 2.24 19.88
N SER A 440 -8.14 2.08 18.58
CA SER A 440 -7.55 0.87 18.01
C SER A 440 -6.04 0.88 18.18
N LEU A 441 -5.49 -0.09 18.91
CA LEU A 441 -4.04 -0.26 19.07
C LEU A 441 -3.42 -0.71 17.73
N GLY A 442 -2.30 -0.10 17.33
CA GLY A 442 -1.62 -0.41 16.07
C GLY A 442 -1.06 -1.83 16.04
N GLN A 443 -1.13 -2.49 14.87
CA GLN A 443 -0.66 -3.87 14.65
C GLN A 443 0.83 -3.97 14.25
N GLY A 444 1.61 -2.90 14.39
CA GLY A 444 3.04 -2.87 14.02
C GLY A 444 3.91 -3.79 14.90
N PRO A 445 5.22 -3.91 14.61
CA PRO A 445 6.14 -4.77 15.37
C PRO A 445 6.15 -4.49 16.87
N ALA A 446 6.50 -5.49 17.67
CA ALA A 446 6.58 -5.39 19.12
C ALA A 446 7.41 -4.16 19.54
N GLY A 447 6.84 -3.30 20.38
CA GLY A 447 7.48 -2.08 20.89
C GLY A 447 7.22 -0.78 20.12
N LEU A 448 6.58 -0.80 18.94
CA LEU A 448 6.20 0.42 18.19
C LEU A 448 4.72 0.77 18.37
N VAL A 449 4.41 1.76 19.19
CA VAL A 449 3.04 2.30 19.29
C VAL A 449 2.88 3.39 18.25
N SER A 450 2.11 3.13 17.19
CA SER A 450 1.63 4.21 16.35
C SER A 450 0.61 5.01 17.15
N VAL A 451 0.82 6.33 17.27
CA VAL A 451 -0.20 7.25 17.80
C VAL A 451 -1.48 7.02 16.99
N PRO A 452 -2.66 6.89 17.63
CA PRO A 452 -3.92 6.72 16.91
C PRO A 452 -4.11 7.86 15.92
N THR A 453 -4.62 7.54 14.72
CA THR A 453 -5.13 8.54 13.77
C THR A 453 -6.61 8.75 13.98
#